data_AF-A0A0G3H202-F1
#
_entry.id   AF-A0A0G3H202-F1
#
_cell.length_a   1.000
_cell.length_b   1.000
_cell.length_c   1.000
_cell.angle_alpha   90.00
_cell.angle_beta   90.00
_cell.angle_gamma   90.00
#
_symmetry.space_group_name_H-M   'P 1'
#
loop_
_entity.id
_entity.type
_entity.pdbx_description
1 polymer ?
#
loop_
_entity_poly.entity_id
_entity_poly.type
_entity_poly.pdbx_seq_one_letter_code
_entity_poly.pdbx_strand_id
1 'polypeptide(L)'
;MWERNGDDLLVARYLQISNLVQENLSSGKVPTNALAEQRQIEDRLGLSPMAMKRLQWEISEDVSEVKKPSDSGVVIEAGDRFANLI
;
A
#
# COMPACT_ATOMS: atom_id res chain seq x y z
N MET A 1 -5.81 20.53 4.29
CA MET A 1 -5.68 19.76 3.01
C MET A 1 -6.88 18.84 2.84
N TRP A 2 -7.30 18.12 3.88
CA TRP A 2 -8.54 17.33 3.89
C TRP A 2 -9.82 18.16 4.08
N GLU A 3 -9.75 19.27 4.82
CA GLU A 3 -10.86 20.23 4.94
C GLU A 3 -11.31 20.85 3.62
N ARG A 4 -10.41 20.96 2.63
CA ARG A 4 -10.78 21.45 1.28
C ARG A 4 -11.54 20.42 0.46
N ASN A 5 -11.39 19.13 0.79
CA ASN A 5 -12.08 18.03 0.12
C ASN A 5 -13.33 17.59 0.88
N GLY A 6 -13.56 18.08 2.11
CA GLY A 6 -14.66 17.66 2.98
C GLY A 6 -14.46 16.27 3.61
N ASP A 7 -13.21 15.79 3.65
CA ASP A 7 -12.87 14.43 4.12
C ASP A 7 -12.66 14.37 5.65
N ASP A 8 -12.92 15.45 6.38
CA ASP A 8 -12.62 15.56 7.82
C ASP A 8 -13.38 14.51 8.65
N LEU A 9 -14.63 14.25 8.28
CA LEU A 9 -15.44 13.22 8.92
C LEU A 9 -14.91 11.81 8.63
N LEU A 10 -14.34 11.57 7.44
CA LEU A 10 -13.73 10.29 7.10
C LEU A 10 -12.46 10.05 7.91
N VAL A 11 -11.64 11.08 8.11
CA VAL A 11 -10.42 10.99 8.92
C VAL A 11 -10.76 10.80 10.41
N ALA A 12 -11.74 11.54 10.93
CA ALA A 12 -12.20 11.35 12.31
C ALA A 12 -12.73 9.92 12.53
N ARG A 13 -13.48 9.40 11.56
CA ARG A 13 -14.01 8.03 11.62
C ARG A 13 -12.92 6.96 11.48
N TYR A 14 -11.93 7.21 10.63
CA TYR A 14 -10.74 6.35 10.53
C TYR A 14 -10.06 6.21 11.89
N LEU A 15 -9.78 7.33 12.57
CA LEU A 15 -9.12 7.34 13.88
C LEU A 15 -9.93 6.57 14.94
N GLN A 16 -11.25 6.76 14.98
CA GLN A 16 -12.12 6.02 15.91
C GLN A 16 -12.04 4.51 15.71
N ILE A 17 -12.09 4.06 14.45
CA ILE A 17 -12.03 2.64 14.12
C ILE A 17 -10.64 2.08 14.38
N SER A 18 -9.58 2.81 14.04
CA SER A 18 -8.19 2.41 14.33
C SER A 18 -7.96 2.24 15.84
N ASN A 19 -8.46 3.15 16.66
CA ASN A 19 -8.37 3.03 18.12
C ASN A 19 -9.15 1.82 18.63
N LEU A 20 -10.37 1.60 18.14
CA LEU A 20 -11.18 0.44 18.49
C LEU A 20 -10.47 -0.87 18.12
N VAL A 21 -9.88 -0.95 16.92
CA VAL A 21 -9.13 -2.13 16.47
C VAL A 21 -7.89 -2.36 17.35
N GLN A 22 -7.15 -1.31 17.71
CA GLN A 22 -5.98 -1.40 18.58
C GLN A 22 -6.33 -1.84 20.00
N GLU A 23 -7.38 -1.27 20.60
CA GLU A 23 -7.87 -1.68 21.93
C GLU A 23 -8.33 -3.14 21.94
N ASN A 24 -8.99 -3.57 20.87
CA ASN A 24 -9.44 -4.96 20.73
C ASN A 24 -8.31 -5.93 20.35
N LEU A 25 -7.20 -5.43 19.81
CA LEU A 25 -5.98 -6.20 19.61
C LEU A 25 -5.41 -6.64 20.96
N SER A 26 -5.40 -5.73 21.94
CA SER A 26 -4.96 -6.02 23.32
C SER A 26 -5.90 -6.98 24.06
N SER A 27 -7.19 -6.98 23.73
CA SER A 27 -8.19 -7.87 24.32
C SER A 27 -8.33 -9.24 23.61
N GLY A 28 -7.66 -9.42 22.47
CA GLY A 28 -7.64 -10.67 21.70
C GLY A 28 -8.92 -10.97 20.89
N LYS A 29 -9.88 -10.03 20.82
CA LYS A 29 -11.11 -10.18 20.04
C LYS A 29 -11.26 -9.00 19.09
N VAL A 30 -10.53 -9.04 17.99
CA VAL A 30 -10.64 -8.02 16.95
C VAL A 30 -11.92 -8.26 16.15
N PRO A 31 -12.85 -7.29 16.11
CA PRO A 31 -14.10 -7.46 15.39
C PRO A 31 -13.84 -7.30 13.88
N THR A 32 -14.13 -8.36 13.10
CA THR A 32 -13.83 -8.44 11.66
C THR A 32 -14.49 -7.35 10.82
N ASN A 33 -15.67 -6.87 11.26
CA ASN A 33 -16.37 -5.74 10.63
C ASN A 33 -15.57 -4.44 10.73
N ALA A 34 -14.92 -4.17 11.87
CA ALA A 34 -14.10 -2.97 12.06
C ALA A 34 -12.87 -2.99 11.16
N LEU A 35 -12.26 -4.16 10.94
CA LEU A 35 -11.14 -4.32 10.00
C LEU A 35 -11.55 -4.05 8.55
N ALA A 36 -12.71 -4.57 8.13
CA ALA A 36 -13.23 -4.34 6.79
C ALA A 36 -13.55 -2.84 6.57
N GLU A 37 -14.14 -2.20 7.58
CA GLU A 37 -14.46 -0.79 7.55
C GLU A 37 -13.21 0.10 7.53
N GLN A 38 -12.20 -0.23 8.33
CA GLN A 38 -10.90 0.44 8.32
C GLN A 38 -10.28 0.39 6.92
N ARG A 39 -10.26 -0.78 6.28
CA ARG A 39 -9.70 -0.95 4.93
C ARG A 39 -10.42 -0.10 3.89
N GLN A 40 -11.75 -0.05 3.95
CA GLN A 40 -12.54 0.75 3.03
C GLN A 40 -12.25 2.25 3.16
N ILE A 41 -12.01 2.73 4.38
CA ILE A 41 -11.66 4.13 4.63
C ILE A 41 -10.21 4.39 4.18
N GLU A 42 -9.28 3.47 4.41
CA GLU A 42 -7.89 3.57 3.92
C GLU A 42 -7.82 3.68 2.40
N ASP A 43 -8.59 2.87 1.67
CA ASP A 43 -8.63 2.92 0.21
C ASP A 43 -9.20 4.25 -0.30
N ARG A 44 -10.16 4.85 0.40
CA ARG A 44 -10.72 6.17 0.08
C ARG A 44 -9.77 7.32 0.38
N LEU A 45 -9.05 7.25 1.49
CA LEU A 45 -8.08 8.27 1.90
C LEU A 45 -6.74 8.15 1.16
N GLY A 46 -6.53 7.07 0.39
CA GLY A 46 -5.24 6.78 -0.23
C GLY A 46 -4.16 6.40 0.80
N LEU A 47 -4.57 5.86 1.94
CA LEU A 47 -3.70 5.38 3.02
C LEU A 47 -3.44 3.87 2.92
N SER A 48 -3.88 3.20 1.85
CA SER A 48 -3.56 1.79 1.65
C SER A 48 -2.04 1.59 1.54
N PRO A 49 -1.47 0.44 1.94
CA PRO A 49 -0.02 0.20 1.84
C PRO A 49 0.54 0.41 0.43
N MET A 50 -0.25 0.14 -0.61
CA MET A 50 0.12 0.43 -1.99
C MET A 50 0.12 1.93 -2.30
N ALA A 51 -0.85 2.69 -1.77
CA ALA A 51 -0.91 4.12 -1.93
C ALA A 51 0.18 4.84 -1.11
N MET A 52 0.45 4.42 0.12
CA MET A 52 1.58 4.91 0.92
C MET A 52 2.93 4.58 0.29
N LYS A 53 3.11 3.38 -0.30
CA LYS A 53 4.32 3.02 -1.07
C LYS A 53 4.46 3.86 -2.35
N ARG A 54 3.37 4.16 -3.05
CA ARG A 54 3.37 5.07 -4.21
C ARG A 54 3.67 6.51 -3.82
N LEU A 55 3.21 6.94 -2.65
CA LEU A 55 3.48 8.26 -2.06
C LEU A 55 4.83 8.33 -1.33
N GLN A 56 5.55 7.21 -1.18
CA GLN A 56 6.79 7.08 -0.40
C GLN A 56 6.65 7.59 1.05
N TRP A 57 5.51 7.33 1.67
CA TRP A 57 5.20 7.85 3.01
C TRP A 57 5.80 7.04 4.18
N GLU A 58 6.49 5.93 3.91
CA GLU A 58 7.41 5.35 4.89
C GLU A 58 8.85 5.66 4.46
N ILE A 59 9.53 6.41 5.32
CA ILE A 59 10.89 6.93 5.17
C ILE A 59 11.86 5.82 5.57
N SER A 60 12.50 5.19 4.60
CA SER A 60 13.75 4.47 4.83
C SER A 60 14.90 5.49 4.76
N GLU A 61 15.80 5.51 5.74
CA GLU A 61 17.01 6.35 5.72
C GLU A 61 18.00 5.97 4.59
N ASP A 62 17.74 4.92 3.84
CA ASP A 62 18.56 4.48 2.71
C ASP A 62 17.97 4.87 1.35
N VAL A 63 17.93 6.18 1.06
CA VAL A 63 17.88 6.66 -0.33
C VAL A 63 19.31 6.84 -0.85
N SER A 64 20.13 5.80 -0.68
CA SER A 64 21.36 5.64 -1.45
C SER A 64 21.09 4.59 -2.53
N GLU A 65 21.25 4.99 -3.79
CA GLU A 65 21.13 4.16 -4.99
C GLU A 65 19.72 3.91 -5.53
N VAL A 66 19.17 4.96 -6.13
CA VAL A 66 18.35 4.79 -7.34
C VAL A 66 19.22 4.12 -8.41
N LYS A 67 19.29 2.78 -8.42
CA LYS A 67 19.77 2.04 -9.60
C LYS A 67 18.73 2.24 -10.69
N LYS A 68 19.07 3.09 -11.66
CA LYS A 68 18.42 3.06 -12.98
C LYS A 68 18.37 1.60 -13.43
N PRO A 69 17.24 1.08 -13.93
CA PRO A 69 17.27 -0.20 -14.62
C PRO A 69 18.24 -0.03 -15.80
N SER A 70 19.34 -0.78 -15.77
CA SER A 70 20.19 -0.93 -16.93
C SER A 70 19.32 -1.53 -18.03
N ASP A 71 19.14 -0.74 -19.08
CA ASP A 71 18.59 -1.15 -20.35
C ASP A 71 19.52 -2.20 -20.98
N SER A 72 19.42 -3.43 -20.48
CA SER A 72 20.02 -4.61 -21.07
C SER A 72 18.93 -5.66 -21.23
N GLY A 73 17.81 -5.24 -21.83
CA GLY A 73 16.85 -6.17 -22.39
C GLY A 73 17.49 -6.84 -23.59
N VAL A 74 18.11 -8.01 -23.39
CA VAL A 74 18.54 -8.84 -24.52
C VAL A 74 17.27 -9.30 -25.22
N VAL A 75 17.04 -8.77 -26.42
CA VAL A 75 15.99 -9.24 -27.32
C VAL A 75 16.42 -10.61 -27.83
N ILE A 76 15.82 -11.66 -27.30
CA ILE A 76 16.06 -13.03 -27.75
C ILE A 76 15.13 -13.27 -28.94
N GLU A 77 15.70 -13.58 -30.11
CA GLU A 77 14.90 -13.93 -31.30
C GLU A 77 14.10 -15.21 -31.04
N ALA A 78 12.86 -15.26 -31.54
CA ALA A 78 11.94 -16.36 -31.25
C ALA A 78 12.51 -17.73 -31.66
N GLY A 79 13.38 -17.79 -32.68
CA GLY A 79 14.05 -19.00 -33.13
C GLY A 79 14.97 -19.63 -32.07
N ASP A 80 15.68 -18.80 -31.30
CA ASP A 80 16.63 -19.27 -30.28
C ASP A 80 15.92 -19.86 -29.04
N ARG A 81 14.67 -19.45 -28.78
CA ARG A 81 13.89 -19.96 -27.63
C ARG A 81 13.50 -21.43 -27.77
N PHE A 82 13.37 -21.95 -28.99
CA PHE A 82 12.87 -23.31 -29.24
C PHE A 82 13.95 -24.29 -29.72
N ALA A 83 15.20 -23.86 -29.87
CA ALA A 83 16.29 -24.70 -30.36
C ALA A 83 16.63 -25.89 -29.43
N ASN A 84 16.33 -25.79 -28.13
CA ASN A 84 16.63 -26.83 -27.13
C ASN A 84 15.42 -27.72 -26.78
N LEU A 85 14.38 -27.74 -27.62
CA LEU A 85 13.15 -28.54 -27.38
C LEU A 85 13.01 -29.75 -28.30
N ILE A 86 14.10 -30.21 -28.94
CA ILE A 86 14.13 -31.46 -29.73
C ILE A 86 15.27 -32.34 -29.25
#